data_AF-A0A1Y3AV11-F1
#
_entry.id   AF-A0A1Y3AV11-F1
#
_cell.length_a   1.000
_cell.length_b   1.000
_cell.length_c   1.000
_cell.angle_alpha   90.00
_cell.angle_beta   90.00
_cell.angle_gamma   90.00
#
_symmetry.space_group_name_H-M   'P 1'
#
loop_
_entity.id
_entity.type
_entity.pdbx_description
1 polymer ?
#
loop_
_entity_poly.entity_id
_entity_poly.type
_entity_poly.pdbx_seq_one_letter_code
_entity_poly.pdbx_strand_id
1 'polypeptide(L)'
;ILQKKIHSSNKNLEQPPKLEKSLEDILALCNQIELCLRTILECTIQSRDSKTYLPFQVSNEYSLEQPTMLPDNSQPKSYASYLNVIKKQVTYAKSIYEILSENVKQIKKTPESMIASQVHTHHTQVQLQQPQMPHQTSKLPPQLHQPNP
;
A
#
# COMPACT_ATOMS: atom_id res chain seq x y z
N ILE A 1 -21.84 -40.57 -75.25
CA ILE A 1 -20.82 -40.85 -74.19
C ILE A 1 -19.90 -39.65 -73.95
N LEU A 2 -19.53 -38.86 -74.97
CA LEU A 2 -18.65 -37.68 -74.82
C LEU A 2 -19.29 -36.42 -74.19
N GLN A 3 -20.60 -36.20 -74.35
CA GLN A 3 -21.34 -35.07 -73.75
C GLN A 3 -21.51 -35.19 -72.21
N LYS A 4 -21.44 -36.40 -71.65
CA LYS A 4 -21.61 -36.64 -70.20
C LYS A 4 -20.34 -36.35 -69.39
N LYS A 5 -19.19 -36.15 -70.05
CA LYS A 5 -17.91 -35.90 -69.39
C LYS A 5 -17.62 -34.41 -69.18
N ILE A 6 -18.25 -33.52 -69.95
CA ILE A 6 -18.03 -32.06 -69.83
C ILE A 6 -18.72 -31.49 -68.57
N HIS A 7 -19.85 -32.06 -68.14
CA HIS A 7 -20.52 -31.65 -66.89
C HIS A 7 -19.86 -32.21 -65.62
N SER A 8 -18.91 -33.16 -65.75
CA SER A 8 -18.17 -33.71 -64.62
C SER A 8 -16.94 -32.87 -64.25
N SER A 9 -16.50 -31.95 -65.12
CA SER A 9 -15.29 -31.15 -64.92
C SER A 9 -15.57 -29.78 -64.29
N ASN A 10 -16.79 -29.53 -63.79
CA ASN A 10 -17.18 -28.24 -63.20
C ASN A 10 -17.73 -28.38 -61.76
N LYS A 11 -17.30 -29.42 -61.03
CA LYS A 11 -17.64 -29.59 -59.59
C LYS A 11 -16.45 -29.60 -58.65
N ASN A 12 -15.24 -29.33 -59.16
CA ASN A 12 -14.06 -29.13 -58.34
C ASN A 12 -13.55 -27.68 -58.46
N LEU A 13 -14.49 -26.74 -58.50
CA LEU A 13 -14.26 -25.36 -58.08
C LEU A 13 -14.72 -25.22 -56.62
N GLU A 14 -14.50 -26.26 -55.80
CA GLU A 14 -14.61 -26.12 -54.36
C GLU A 14 -13.35 -25.38 -53.93
N GLN A 15 -13.45 -24.04 -53.85
CA GLN A 15 -12.51 -23.22 -53.07
C GLN A 15 -12.14 -23.99 -51.80
N PRO A 16 -10.85 -24.16 -51.48
CA PRO A 16 -10.44 -25.10 -50.45
C PRO A 16 -10.92 -24.55 -49.09
N PRO A 17 -11.99 -25.09 -48.47
CA PRO A 17 -12.58 -24.52 -47.24
C PRO A 17 -11.59 -24.49 -46.06
N LYS A 18 -10.44 -25.16 -46.22
CA LYS A 18 -9.30 -25.15 -45.32
C LYS A 18 -8.59 -23.80 -45.26
N LEU A 19 -8.48 -23.06 -46.37
CA LEU A 19 -7.73 -21.79 -46.38
C LEU A 19 -8.53 -20.70 -45.67
N GLU A 20 -9.81 -20.54 -46.02
CA GLU A 20 -10.70 -19.56 -45.36
C GLU A 20 -10.80 -19.85 -43.86
N LYS A 21 -10.92 -21.13 -43.47
CA LYS A 21 -10.94 -21.51 -42.06
C LYS A 21 -9.62 -21.25 -41.35
N SER A 22 -8.49 -21.57 -41.99
CA SER A 22 -7.16 -21.31 -41.43
C SER A 22 -6.90 -19.82 -41.27
N LEU A 23 -7.40 -19.00 -42.21
CA LEU A 23 -7.29 -17.55 -42.13
C LEU A 23 -8.14 -16.98 -40.98
N GLU A 24 -9.36 -17.49 -40.79
CA GLU A 24 -10.20 -17.14 -39.65
C GLU A 24 -9.53 -17.50 -38.31
N ASP A 25 -8.93 -18.69 -38.21
CA ASP A 25 -8.21 -19.13 -37.01
C ASP A 25 -6.98 -18.27 -36.72
N ILE A 26 -6.22 -17.88 -37.74
CA ILE A 26 -5.08 -16.96 -37.59
C ILE A 26 -5.56 -15.60 -37.08
N LEU A 27 -6.65 -15.04 -37.63
CA LEU A 27 -7.19 -13.77 -37.18
C LEU A 27 -7.72 -13.85 -35.73
N ALA A 28 -8.36 -14.96 -35.37
CA ALA A 28 -8.81 -15.21 -34.00
C ALA A 28 -7.61 -15.28 -33.03
N LEU A 29 -6.53 -15.96 -33.42
CA LEU A 29 -5.29 -16.00 -32.65
C LEU A 29 -4.65 -14.62 -32.50
N CYS A 30 -4.60 -13.81 -33.56
CA CYS A 30 -4.11 -12.44 -33.49
C CYS A 30 -4.91 -11.60 -32.50
N ASN A 31 -6.24 -11.69 -32.53
CA ASN A 31 -7.11 -10.99 -31.57
C ASN A 31 -6.84 -11.44 -30.12
N GLN A 32 -6.67 -12.76 -29.92
CA GLN A 32 -6.36 -13.30 -28.59
C GLN A 32 -5.00 -12.84 -28.09
N ILE A 33 -3.98 -12.83 -28.95
CA ILE A 33 -2.63 -12.34 -28.62
C ILE A 33 -2.69 -10.85 -28.28
N GLU A 34 -3.38 -10.04 -29.08
CA GLU A 34 -3.54 -8.62 -28.82
C GLU A 34 -4.19 -8.37 -27.46
N LEU A 35 -5.28 -9.08 -27.17
CA LEU A 35 -5.95 -9.00 -25.87
C LEU A 35 -5.02 -9.38 -24.72
N CYS A 36 -4.31 -10.51 -24.85
CA CYS A 36 -3.35 -10.95 -23.85
C CYS A 36 -2.25 -9.92 -23.60
N LEU A 37 -1.69 -9.32 -24.66
CA LEU A 37 -0.63 -8.31 -24.54
C LEU A 37 -1.14 -7.03 -23.85
N ARG A 38 -2.36 -6.59 -24.18
CA ARG A 38 -3.02 -5.46 -23.49
C ARG A 38 -3.17 -5.76 -22.00
N THR A 39 -3.68 -6.94 -21.65
CA THR A 39 -3.84 -7.34 -20.26
C THR A 39 -2.51 -7.43 -19.51
N ILE A 40 -1.46 -7.99 -20.12
CA ILE A 40 -0.12 -8.07 -19.52
C ILE A 40 0.43 -6.67 -19.22
N LEU A 41 0.24 -5.73 -20.15
CA LEU A 41 0.66 -4.34 -19.95
C LEU A 41 -0.07 -3.70 -18.76
N GLU A 42 -1.39 -3.86 -18.68
CA GLU A 42 -2.20 -3.36 -17.57
C GLU A 42 -1.77 -3.96 -16.23
N CYS A 43 -1.55 -5.27 -16.17
CA CYS A 43 -1.04 -5.95 -14.97
C CYS A 43 0.35 -5.44 -14.56
N THR A 44 1.22 -5.13 -15.54
CA THR A 44 2.56 -4.59 -15.27
C THR A 44 2.48 -3.19 -14.67
N ILE A 45 1.62 -2.33 -15.24
CA ILE A 45 1.37 -0.99 -14.73
C ILE A 45 0.78 -1.07 -13.32
N GLN A 46 -0.25 -1.91 -13.12
CA GLN A 46 -0.87 -2.12 -11.82
C GLN A 46 0.13 -2.62 -10.76
N SER A 47 1.03 -3.54 -11.13
CA SER A 47 2.08 -4.04 -10.22
C SER A 47 3.08 -2.96 -9.83
N ARG A 48 3.52 -2.13 -10.79
CA ARG A 48 4.39 -0.98 -10.52
C ARG A 48 3.72 0.03 -9.60
N ASP A 49 2.48 0.39 -9.89
CA ASP A 49 1.71 1.37 -9.13
C ASP A 49 1.42 0.84 -7.72
N SER A 50 1.12 -0.46 -7.58
CA SER A 50 0.99 -1.12 -6.28
C SER A 50 2.26 -0.99 -5.42
N LYS A 51 3.45 -1.13 -6.00
CA LYS A 51 4.72 -0.97 -5.27
C LYS A 51 5.02 0.49 -4.90
N THR A 52 4.48 1.42 -5.66
CA THR A 52 4.77 2.86 -5.51
C THR A 52 3.83 3.52 -4.50
N TYR A 53 2.55 3.17 -4.55
CA TYR A 53 1.51 3.89 -3.81
C TYR A 53 0.96 3.11 -2.61
N LEU A 54 1.16 1.79 -2.52
CA LEU A 54 0.73 1.04 -1.35
C LEU A 54 1.82 1.02 -0.28
N PRO A 55 1.45 1.18 1.00
CA PRO A 55 2.39 1.14 2.12
C PRO A 55 2.97 -0.26 2.38
N PHE A 56 2.32 -1.32 1.88
CA PHE A 56 2.77 -2.70 1.94
C PHE A 56 2.16 -3.49 0.79
N GLN A 57 2.76 -4.64 0.46
CA GLN A 57 2.25 -5.52 -0.58
C GLN A 57 0.89 -6.10 -0.18
N VAL A 58 -0.06 -6.11 -1.12
CA VAL A 58 -1.39 -6.70 -0.91
C VAL A 58 -1.55 -7.85 -1.89
N SER A 59 -1.81 -9.05 -1.38
CA SER A 59 -2.05 -10.23 -2.21
C SER A 59 -3.53 -10.59 -2.26
N ASN A 60 -4.01 -10.95 -3.44
CA ASN A 60 -5.32 -11.57 -3.65
C ASN A 60 -5.30 -13.08 -3.36
N GLU A 61 -4.12 -13.69 -3.36
CA GLU A 61 -3.99 -15.09 -2.94
C GLU A 61 -4.36 -15.20 -1.46
N TYR A 62 -5.43 -15.95 -1.21
CA TYR A 62 -5.59 -16.75 0.00
C TYR A 62 -4.45 -17.80 0.03
N SER A 63 -3.18 -17.40 0.08
CA SER A 63 -2.14 -18.26 0.64
C SER A 63 -2.32 -18.25 2.15
N LEU A 64 -3.41 -18.90 2.54
CA LEU A 64 -3.53 -19.61 3.80
C LEU A 64 -2.33 -20.57 3.86
N GLU A 65 -1.75 -20.77 5.04
CA GLU A 65 -0.70 -21.76 5.30
C GLU A 65 0.76 -21.36 4.94
N GLN A 66 1.30 -20.32 5.58
CA GLN A 66 2.64 -20.50 6.16
C GLN A 66 2.76 -19.74 7.49
N PRO A 67 2.72 -20.45 8.64
CA PRO A 67 2.88 -19.84 9.95
C PRO A 67 4.37 -19.67 10.26
N THR A 68 5.08 -18.85 9.47
CA THR A 68 6.42 -18.43 9.87
C THR A 68 6.29 -17.06 10.53
N MET A 69 6.17 -17.14 11.85
CA MET A 69 6.07 -16.04 12.80
C MET A 69 7.28 -15.11 12.70
N LEU A 70 7.20 -14.10 11.84
CA LEU A 70 7.93 -12.84 12.01
C LEU A 70 6.97 -11.70 11.67
N PRO A 71 6.72 -10.74 12.57
CA PRO A 71 5.95 -9.53 12.28
C PRO A 71 6.79 -8.59 11.42
N ASP A 72 7.15 -9.05 10.24
CA ASP A 72 7.86 -8.25 9.27
C ASP A 72 6.84 -7.57 8.35
N ASN A 73 6.99 -6.26 8.16
CA ASN A 73 6.17 -5.50 7.21
C ASN A 73 6.43 -5.91 5.74
N SER A 74 7.36 -6.83 5.51
CA SER A 74 7.67 -7.42 4.21
C SER A 74 6.65 -8.45 3.73
N GLN A 75 5.81 -9.02 4.61
CA GLN A 75 4.84 -10.04 4.20
C GLN A 75 3.62 -9.40 3.50
N PRO A 76 3.20 -9.94 2.33
CA PRO A 76 1.98 -9.50 1.67
C PRO A 76 0.77 -9.66 2.59
N LYS A 77 0.00 -8.59 2.79
CA LYS A 77 -1.21 -8.61 3.61
C LYS A 77 -2.43 -8.88 2.73
N SER A 78 -3.47 -9.45 3.32
CA SER A 78 -4.74 -9.63 2.60
C SER A 78 -5.41 -8.28 2.29
N TYR A 79 -6.22 -8.24 1.24
CA TYR A 79 -7.01 -7.05 0.90
C TYR A 79 -7.93 -6.60 2.05
N ALA A 80 -8.52 -7.54 2.79
CA ALA A 80 -9.32 -7.25 3.98
C ALA A 80 -8.50 -6.53 5.07
N SER A 81 -7.26 -6.97 5.31
CA SER A 81 -6.35 -6.31 6.25
C SER A 81 -5.98 -4.90 5.77
N TYR A 82 -5.72 -4.73 4.48
CA TYR A 82 -5.48 -3.41 3.88
C TYR A 82 -6.64 -2.44 4.13
N LEU A 83 -7.88 -2.87 3.84
CA LEU A 83 -9.07 -2.05 4.10
C LEU A 83 -9.20 -1.63 5.57
N ASN A 84 -8.86 -2.51 6.51
CA ASN A 84 -8.87 -2.16 7.93
C ASN A 84 -7.83 -1.09 8.28
N VAL A 85 -6.62 -1.17 7.71
CA VAL A 85 -5.57 -0.16 7.90
C VAL A 85 -6.03 1.21 7.36
N ILE A 86 -6.56 1.24 6.14
CA ILE A 86 -7.05 2.49 5.54
C ILE A 86 -8.17 3.10 6.39
N LYS A 87 -9.13 2.29 6.86
CA LYS A 87 -10.19 2.78 7.77
C LYS A 87 -9.61 3.41 9.03
N LYS A 88 -8.62 2.78 9.67
CA LYS A 88 -7.94 3.33 10.85
C LYS A 88 -7.23 4.65 10.54
N GLN A 89 -6.52 4.72 9.42
CA GLN A 89 -5.84 5.94 8.98
C GLN A 89 -6.83 7.09 8.73
N VAL A 90 -7.98 6.81 8.09
CA VAL A 90 -9.05 7.80 7.87
C VAL A 90 -9.63 8.29 9.19
N THR A 91 -9.94 7.38 10.12
CA THR A 91 -10.45 7.76 11.46
C THR A 91 -9.43 8.59 12.23
N TYR A 92 -8.15 8.22 12.18
CA TYR A 92 -7.08 8.97 12.82
C TYR A 92 -6.96 10.39 12.24
N ALA A 93 -6.95 10.54 10.91
CA ALA A 93 -6.93 11.84 10.26
C ALA A 93 -8.14 12.72 10.68
N LYS A 94 -9.34 12.11 10.79
CA LYS A 94 -10.52 12.81 11.30
C LYS A 94 -10.34 13.28 12.74
N SER A 95 -9.79 12.44 13.63
CA SER A 95 -9.55 12.85 15.02
C SER A 95 -8.57 14.03 15.12
N ILE A 96 -7.50 14.05 14.31
CA ILE A 96 -6.57 15.18 14.27
C ILE A 96 -7.31 16.44 13.80
N TYR A 97 -8.11 16.32 12.74
CA TYR A 97 -8.89 17.43 12.22
C TYR A 97 -9.86 17.98 13.27
N GLU A 98 -10.57 17.12 14.00
CA GLU A 98 -11.50 17.53 15.06
C GLU A 98 -10.78 18.27 16.18
N ILE A 99 -9.66 17.74 16.68
CA ILE A 99 -8.84 18.38 17.72
C ILE A 99 -8.38 19.76 17.24
N LEU A 100 -7.81 19.85 16.03
CA LEU A 100 -7.33 21.12 15.49
C LEU A 100 -8.47 22.12 15.26
N SER A 101 -9.62 21.66 14.76
CA SER A 101 -10.82 22.47 14.53
C SER A 101 -11.38 23.02 15.85
N GLU A 102 -11.42 22.21 16.90
CA GLU A 102 -11.85 22.63 18.23
C GLU A 102 -10.90 23.68 18.81
N ASN A 103 -9.59 23.47 18.75
CA ASN A 103 -8.60 24.43 19.23
C ASN A 103 -8.68 25.77 18.48
N VAL A 104 -8.86 25.75 17.15
CA VAL A 104 -9.07 26.98 16.36
C VAL A 104 -10.34 27.72 16.80
N LYS A 105 -11.42 27.01 17.09
CA LYS A 105 -12.66 27.62 17.62
C LYS A 105 -12.43 28.23 19.00
N GLN A 106 -11.68 27.56 19.88
CA GLN A 106 -11.33 28.09 21.19
C GLN A 106 -10.49 29.37 21.08
N ILE A 107 -9.48 29.39 20.21
CA ILE A 107 -8.64 30.59 19.98
C ILE A 107 -9.50 31.77 19.46
N LYS A 108 -10.41 31.52 18.52
CA LYS A 108 -11.33 32.56 18.02
C LYS A 108 -12.33 33.05 19.08
N LYS A 109 -12.64 32.24 20.08
CA LYS A 109 -13.53 32.59 21.20
C LYS A 109 -12.79 33.33 22.33
N THR A 110 -11.45 33.38 22.29
CA THR A 110 -10.62 34.16 23.22
C THR A 110 -10.19 35.51 22.62
N PRO A 111 -11.11 36.47 22.44
CA PRO A 111 -10.80 37.86 22.69
C PRO A 111 -11.42 38.26 24.04
N GLU A 112 -10.62 38.90 24.90
CA GLU A 112 -11.04 39.74 26.06
C GLU A 112 -11.08 39.17 27.49
N SER A 113 -10.99 37.87 27.78
CA SER A 113 -11.11 37.41 29.20
C SER A 113 -9.84 37.46 30.06
N MET A 114 -8.63 37.62 29.51
CA MET A 114 -7.38 37.42 30.28
C MET A 114 -6.50 38.66 30.52
N ILE A 115 -6.90 39.86 30.09
CA ILE A 115 -6.07 41.07 30.31
C ILE A 115 -6.33 41.72 31.68
N ALA A 116 -7.40 41.36 32.39
CA ALA A 116 -7.84 42.08 33.61
C ALA A 116 -7.42 41.46 34.96
N SER A 117 -6.48 40.51 35.02
CA SER A 117 -6.11 39.90 36.32
C SER A 117 -4.66 39.44 36.39
N GLN A 118 -3.70 40.36 36.28
CA GLN A 118 -2.33 40.08 36.76
C GLN A 118 -1.50 41.31 37.18
N VAL A 119 -2.14 42.43 37.50
CA VAL A 119 -1.49 43.53 38.24
C VAL A 119 -1.80 43.35 39.71
N HIS A 120 -1.11 42.45 40.42
CA HIS A 120 -0.91 42.53 41.87
C HIS A 120 0.33 41.69 42.24
N THR A 121 1.47 42.40 42.25
CA THR A 121 2.51 42.39 43.29
C THR A 121 2.50 41.25 44.31
N HIS A 122 3.54 40.41 44.30
CA HIS A 122 4.14 39.91 45.55
C HIS A 122 5.65 39.71 45.38
N HIS A 123 6.38 40.73 45.84
CA HIS A 123 7.78 40.68 46.21
C HIS A 123 7.85 40.25 47.69
N THR A 124 8.49 39.13 48.02
CA THR A 124 9.14 38.89 49.33
C THR A 124 10.24 37.85 49.15
N GLN A 125 11.34 38.11 49.83
CA GLN A 125 12.68 37.59 49.66
C GLN A 125 13.03 36.59 50.80
N VAL A 126 13.99 35.69 50.53
CA VAL A 126 14.89 34.94 51.48
C VAL A 126 14.33 33.72 52.23
N GLN A 127 14.89 32.52 51.98
CA GLN A 127 15.85 31.87 52.90
C GLN A 127 16.61 30.68 52.26
N LEU A 128 17.94 30.74 52.30
CA LEU A 128 18.87 29.66 51.96
C LEU A 128 18.79 28.52 53.00
N GLN A 129 18.72 27.28 52.53
CA GLN A 129 19.30 26.14 53.25
C GLN A 129 19.70 25.04 52.25
N GLN A 130 21.02 24.90 52.02
CA GLN A 130 21.64 23.63 51.60
C GLN A 130 21.93 22.84 52.88
N PRO A 131 21.87 21.48 52.88
CA PRO A 131 23.07 20.72 52.52
C PRO A 131 22.84 19.35 51.81
N GLN A 132 23.74 19.10 50.84
CA GLN A 132 24.57 17.90 50.66
C GLN A 132 23.97 16.52 50.26
N MET A 133 24.42 16.06 49.08
CA MET A 133 24.29 14.72 48.48
C MET A 133 25.18 13.67 49.17
N PRO A 134 24.86 12.37 49.01
CA PRO A 134 25.87 11.35 48.78
C PRO A 134 25.73 10.70 47.40
N HIS A 135 26.87 10.66 46.71
CA HIS A 135 27.13 9.99 45.45
C HIS A 135 26.77 8.49 45.50
N GLN A 136 26.13 7.96 44.47
CA GLN A 136 26.35 6.56 44.07
C GLN A 136 26.69 6.48 42.58
N THR A 137 27.88 5.96 42.38
CA THR A 137 28.65 5.79 41.17
C THR A 137 28.05 4.77 40.21
N SER A 138 27.98 5.12 38.92
CA SER A 138 27.86 4.15 37.83
C SER A 138 28.91 3.04 37.95
N LYS A 139 28.47 1.78 37.95
CA LYS A 139 29.31 0.63 37.63
C LYS A 139 28.75 -0.06 36.39
N LEU A 140 29.39 0.21 35.26
CA LEU A 140 29.27 -0.59 34.04
C LEU A 140 29.92 -1.96 34.30
N PRO A 141 29.31 -3.10 33.92
CA PRO A 141 29.99 -4.39 33.94
C PRO A 141 31.03 -4.51 32.81
N PRO A 142 32.15 -5.21 33.04
CA PRO A 142 33.28 -5.27 32.11
C PRO A 142 33.00 -6.12 30.86
N GLN A 143 33.48 -5.59 29.72
CA GLN A 143 33.62 -6.25 28.42
C GLN A 143 34.34 -7.59 28.57
N LEU A 144 33.66 -8.67 28.18
CA LEU A 144 34.23 -10.01 28.09
C LEU A 144 34.98 -10.12 26.76
N HIS A 145 36.30 -10.09 26.85
CA HIS A 145 37.24 -10.46 25.80
C HIS A 145 36.98 -11.93 25.40
N GLN A 146 36.65 -12.18 24.12
CA GLN A 146 36.84 -13.50 23.53
C GLN A 146 37.90 -13.42 22.44
N PRO A 147 38.91 -14.32 22.47
CA PRO A 147 39.93 -14.41 21.43
C PRO A 147 39.40 -15.23 20.24
N ASN A 148 39.80 -14.78 19.05
CA ASN A 148 39.62 -15.49 17.78
C ASN A 148 40.47 -16.79 17.77
N PRO A 149 39.97 -17.85 17.13
CA PRO A 149 40.66 -18.34 15.92
C PRO A 149 39.77 -18.33 14.67
#